data_AF-A0A7W1IPX5-F1
#
_entry.id   AF-A0A7W1IPX5-F1
#
_cell.length_a   1.000
_cell.length_b   1.000
_cell.length_c   1.000
_cell.angle_alpha   90.00
_cell.angle_beta   90.00
_cell.angle_gamma   90.00
#
_symmetry.space_group_name_H-M   'P 1'
#
loop_
_entity.id
_entity.type
_entity.pdbx_description
1 polymer ?
#
loop_
_entity_poly.entity_id
_entity_poly.type
_entity_poly.pdbx_seq_one_letter_code
_entity_poly.pdbx_strand_id
1 'polypeptide(L)'
;MRHERPPLPIDDAWERPWVFLAGAIDQDRAERWQDQACNALGDLPGTVLNPRRDAWDANWGQDLDDARFAGQVAWELDALDRADVVACWLPAGSQAPISLLELGLHARGGRLLVGCPPGFHRRGNVRAVCARYG
;
A
#
# COMPACT_ATOMS: atom_id res chain seq x y z
N MET A 1 5.15 -2.30 -15.81
CA MET A 1 3.97 -1.55 -15.39
C MET A 1 4.40 -0.12 -15.22
N ARG A 2 3.62 0.82 -15.72
CA ARG A 2 3.78 2.21 -15.27
C ARG A 2 3.35 2.32 -13.81
N HIS A 3 3.77 3.36 -13.11
CA HIS A 3 3.37 3.57 -11.73
C HIS A 3 2.85 5.00 -11.53
N GLU A 4 1.70 5.10 -10.87
CA GLU A 4 0.99 6.34 -10.61
C GLU A 4 0.92 6.58 -9.10
N ARG A 5 0.91 7.85 -8.70
CA ARG A 5 1.06 8.28 -7.31
C ARG A 5 0.10 9.42 -6.97
N PRO A 6 -0.32 9.56 -5.70
CA PRO A 6 -1.03 10.76 -5.27
C PRO A 6 -0.15 12.01 -5.44
N PRO A 7 -0.75 13.19 -5.75
CA PRO A 7 -2.18 13.45 -5.74
C PRO A 7 -2.87 13.27 -7.11
N LEU A 8 -2.25 12.56 -8.07
CA LEU A 8 -2.88 12.33 -9.38
C LEU A 8 -4.18 11.51 -9.19
N PRO A 9 -5.35 11.99 -9.65
CA PRO A 9 -6.59 11.24 -9.54
C PRO A 9 -6.50 9.89 -10.24
N ILE A 10 -7.12 8.86 -9.66
CA ILE A 10 -7.15 7.52 -10.26
C ILE A 10 -8.05 7.54 -11.50
N ASP A 11 -7.45 7.30 -12.66
CA ASP A 11 -8.12 7.32 -13.96
C ASP A 11 -8.48 5.91 -14.42
N ASP A 12 -9.77 5.68 -14.71
CA ASP A 12 -10.29 4.40 -15.21
C ASP A 12 -9.72 4.00 -16.57
N ALA A 13 -9.13 4.93 -17.32
CA ALA A 13 -8.43 4.64 -18.57
C ALA A 13 -7.09 3.92 -18.34
N TRP A 14 -6.65 3.74 -17.09
CA TRP A 14 -5.39 3.10 -16.82
C TRP A 14 -5.36 1.60 -17.10
N GLU A 15 -4.26 1.14 -17.69
CA GLU A 15 -4.12 -0.26 -18.11
C GLU A 15 -4.17 -1.19 -16.88
N ARG A 16 -4.97 -2.25 -16.97
CA ARG A 16 -5.08 -3.31 -15.96
C ARG A 16 -4.08 -4.45 -16.24
N PRO A 17 -3.67 -5.22 -15.22
CA PRO A 17 -4.13 -5.17 -13.84
C PRO A 17 -3.58 -3.97 -13.07
N TRP A 18 -4.36 -3.50 -12.10
CA TRP A 18 -3.92 -2.51 -11.12
C TRP A 18 -3.36 -3.21 -9.88
N VAL A 19 -2.13 -2.86 -9.52
CA VAL A 19 -1.43 -3.39 -8.35
C VAL A 19 -1.22 -2.27 -7.33
N PHE A 20 -1.94 -2.30 -6.21
CA PHE A 20 -1.71 -1.36 -5.11
C PHE A 20 -0.58 -1.85 -4.20
N LEU A 21 0.34 -0.94 -3.85
CA LEU A 21 1.47 -1.24 -2.95
C LEU A 21 1.15 -0.84 -1.50
N ALA A 22 0.42 -1.69 -0.79
CA ALA A 22 0.17 -1.54 0.64
C ALA A 22 1.41 -1.90 1.47
N GLY A 23 1.56 -1.30 2.64
CA GLY A 23 2.65 -1.66 3.55
C GLY A 23 3.43 -0.47 4.10
N ALA A 24 4.56 -0.77 4.74
CA ALA A 24 5.31 0.22 5.49
C ALA A 24 5.81 1.39 4.62
N ILE A 25 5.43 2.61 5.04
CA ILE A 25 5.97 3.90 4.58
C ILE A 25 6.46 4.63 5.84
N ASP A 26 7.58 4.18 6.41
CA ASP A 26 8.10 4.76 7.66
C ASP A 26 9.05 5.92 7.38
N GLN A 27 8.55 7.05 6.85
CA GLN A 27 9.26 8.35 6.80
C GLN A 27 10.79 8.25 6.50
N ASP A 28 11.15 7.52 5.44
CA ASP A 28 12.54 7.18 5.04
C ASP A 28 13.39 6.31 5.98
N ARG A 29 12.87 5.88 7.14
CA ARG A 29 13.45 4.81 7.99
C ARG A 29 13.16 3.41 7.46
N ALA A 30 12.01 3.20 6.81
CA ALA A 30 11.74 1.97 6.08
C ALA A 30 12.48 1.97 4.75
N GLU A 31 13.02 0.80 4.38
CA GLU A 31 13.54 0.53 3.04
C GLU A 31 12.55 1.02 1.97
N ARG A 32 13.07 1.60 0.88
CA ARG A 32 12.28 2.04 -0.27
C ARG A 32 11.82 0.86 -1.13
N TRP A 33 11.10 -0.06 -0.50
CA TRP A 33 10.62 -1.29 -1.14
C TRP A 33 9.61 -0.99 -2.25
N GLN A 34 8.88 0.14 -2.19
CA GLN A 34 7.98 0.54 -3.27
C GLN A 34 8.74 0.79 -4.57
N ASP A 35 9.93 1.39 -4.50
CA ASP A 35 10.78 1.62 -5.67
C ASP A 35 11.28 0.27 -6.23
N GLN A 36 11.69 -0.64 -5.35
CA GLN A 36 12.07 -2.01 -5.76
C GLN A 36 10.91 -2.76 -6.43
N ALA A 37 9.70 -2.65 -5.87
CA ALA A 37 8.50 -3.26 -6.44
C ALA A 37 8.14 -2.65 -7.80
N CYS A 38 8.18 -1.31 -7.93
CA CYS A 38 7.96 -0.64 -9.21
C CYS A 38 8.97 -1.09 -10.27
N ASN A 39 10.26 -1.18 -9.90
CA ASN A 39 11.31 -1.67 -10.81
C ASN A 39 11.09 -3.12 -11.22
N ALA A 40 10.79 -4.01 -10.27
CA ALA A 40 10.54 -5.42 -10.54
C ALA A 40 9.29 -5.67 -11.41
N LEU A 41 8.30 -4.79 -11.32
CA LEU A 41 7.09 -4.84 -12.14
C LEU A 41 7.22 -4.07 -13.46
N GLY A 42 8.34 -3.36 -13.69
CA GLY A 42 8.51 -2.34 -14.75
C GLY A 42 8.22 -2.84 -16.18
N ASP A 43 8.53 -4.10 -16.48
CA ASP A 43 8.35 -4.69 -17.82
C ASP A 43 7.01 -5.41 -18.02
N LEU A 44 6.16 -5.49 -16.98
CA LEU A 44 4.86 -6.16 -17.06
C LEU A 44 3.74 -5.22 -17.55
N PRO A 45 2.69 -5.70 -18.23
CA PRO A 45 1.53 -4.87 -18.56
C PRO A 45 0.76 -4.47 -17.29
N GLY A 46 0.11 -3.32 -17.31
CA GLY A 46 -0.71 -2.82 -16.20
C GLY A 46 -0.14 -1.60 -15.46
N THR A 47 -0.76 -1.26 -14.34
CA THR A 47 -0.51 -0.03 -13.58
C THR A 47 -0.26 -0.31 -12.11
N VAL A 48 0.84 0.20 -11.57
CA VAL A 48 1.10 0.18 -10.13
C VAL A 48 0.51 1.44 -9.50
N LEU A 49 -0.31 1.26 -8.46
CA LEU A 49 -0.82 2.35 -7.62
C LEU A 49 0.10 2.45 -6.40
N ASN A 50 1.00 3.43 -6.42
CA ASN A 50 2.02 3.60 -5.39
C ASN A 50 1.62 4.74 -4.43
N PRO A 51 1.25 4.44 -3.18
CA PRO A 51 0.81 5.46 -2.22
C PRO A 51 1.94 6.39 -1.74
N ARG A 52 3.22 6.02 -1.95
CA ARG A 52 4.36 6.84 -1.54
C ARG A 52 4.49 8.07 -2.46
N ARG A 53 4.21 9.25 -1.91
CA ARG A 53 4.45 10.54 -2.59
C ARG A 53 5.94 10.87 -2.70
N ASP A 54 6.31 11.58 -3.77
CA ASP A 54 7.63 12.20 -3.89
C ASP A 54 7.79 13.40 -2.93
N ALA A 55 6.74 14.22 -2.81
CA ALA A 55 6.70 15.37 -1.91
C ALA A 55 5.84 15.05 -0.68
N TRP A 56 6.46 14.43 0.32
CA TRP A 56 5.89 14.31 1.67
C TRP A 56 6.53 15.36 2.58
N ASP A 57 5.70 16.09 3.34
CA ASP A 57 6.16 17.09 4.31
C ASP A 57 5.67 16.71 5.71
N ALA A 58 6.62 16.57 6.63
CA ALA A 58 6.39 16.15 8.01
C ALA A 58 5.50 17.11 8.81
N ASN A 59 5.23 18.31 8.30
CA ASN A 59 4.38 19.31 8.94
C ASN A 59 2.88 19.11 8.67
N TRP A 60 2.47 18.05 7.96
CA TRP A 60 1.05 17.79 7.73
C TRP A 60 0.38 17.32 9.02
N GLY A 61 -0.80 17.89 9.29
CA GLY A 61 -1.64 17.38 10.36
C GLY A 61 -2.14 15.98 9.99
N GLN A 62 -2.02 15.02 10.90
CA GLN A 62 -2.61 13.68 10.73
C GLN A 62 -4.08 13.70 11.16
N ASP A 63 -4.85 14.61 10.57
CA ASP A 63 -6.26 14.84 10.87
C ASP A 63 -7.01 15.13 9.57
N LEU A 64 -8.28 14.74 9.50
CA LEU A 64 -9.13 14.96 8.33
C LEU A 64 -9.39 16.45 8.05
N ASP A 65 -9.18 17.34 9.03
CA ASP A 65 -9.23 18.78 8.83
C ASP A 65 -8.07 19.31 7.95
N ASP A 66 -6.96 18.56 7.83
CA ASP A 66 -5.89 18.87 6.87
C ASP A 66 -6.22 18.26 5.50
N ALA A 67 -6.65 19.09 4.55
CA ALA A 67 -7.04 18.66 3.21
C ALA A 67 -5.96 17.83 2.47
N ARG A 68 -4.68 18.01 2.79
CA ARG A 68 -3.58 17.24 2.18
C ARG A 68 -3.55 15.82 2.70
N PHE A 69 -3.72 15.66 4.02
CA PHE A 69 -3.84 14.36 4.66
C PHE A 69 -5.14 13.67 4.24
N ALA A 70 -6.27 14.37 4.29
CA ALA A 70 -7.56 13.83 3.86
C ALA A 70 -7.51 13.36 2.39
N GLY A 71 -6.89 14.14 1.50
CA GLY A 71 -6.70 13.76 0.09
C GLY A 71 -5.79 12.55 -0.10
N GLN A 72 -4.73 12.41 0.71
CA GLN A 72 -3.87 11.22 0.70
C GLN A 72 -4.65 9.97 1.12
N VAL A 73 -5.33 10.03 2.26
CA VAL A 73 -6.09 8.90 2.81
C VAL A 73 -7.23 8.50 1.87
N ALA A 74 -7.94 9.48 1.29
CA ALA A 74 -8.99 9.20 0.30
C ALA A 74 -8.43 8.48 -0.93
N TRP A 75 -7.29 8.96 -1.46
CA TRP A 75 -6.64 8.31 -2.60
C TRP A 75 -6.20 6.88 -2.29
N GLU A 76 -5.61 6.65 -1.10
CA GLU A 76 -5.18 5.31 -0.67
C GLU A 76 -6.35 4.34 -0.55
N LEU A 77 -7.46 4.77 0.06
CA LEU A 77 -8.68 3.97 0.20
C LEU A 77 -9.30 3.66 -1.18
N ASP A 78 -9.46 4.66 -2.04
CA ASP A 78 -10.01 4.47 -3.39
C ASP A 78 -9.15 3.51 -4.23
N ALA A 79 -7.82 3.64 -4.12
CA ALA A 79 -6.87 2.78 -4.82
C ALA A 79 -6.91 1.33 -4.30
N LEU A 80 -6.98 1.15 -2.98
CA LEU A 80 -7.13 -0.17 -2.33
C LEU A 80 -8.45 -0.88 -2.72
N ASP A 81 -9.53 -0.12 -2.84
CA ASP A 81 -10.84 -0.65 -3.21
C ASP A 81 -10.90 -1.09 -4.68
N ARG A 82 -10.24 -0.34 -5.57
CA ARG A 82 -10.32 -0.52 -7.03
C ARG A 82 -9.22 -1.41 -7.62
N ALA A 83 -8.14 -1.67 -6.87
CA ALA A 83 -7.04 -2.49 -7.35
C ALA A 83 -7.45 -3.95 -7.62
N ASP A 84 -6.90 -4.52 -8.69
CA ASP A 84 -7.06 -5.94 -9.02
C ASP A 84 -6.24 -6.82 -8.06
N VAL A 85 -5.08 -6.32 -7.62
CA VAL A 85 -4.18 -6.97 -6.67
C VAL A 85 -3.70 -5.94 -5.66
N VAL A 86 -3.66 -6.33 -4.38
CA VAL A 86 -3.05 -5.56 -3.31
C VAL A 86 -1.80 -6.31 -2.83
N ALA A 87 -0.62 -5.77 -3.10
CA ALA A 87 0.64 -6.29 -2.58
C ALA A 87 0.97 -5.59 -1.26
N CYS A 88 0.87 -6.32 -0.14
CA CYS A 88 1.10 -5.79 1.20
C CYS A 88 2.44 -6.26 1.78
N TRP A 89 3.37 -5.32 2.00
CA TRP A 89 4.69 -5.62 2.59
C TRP A 89 4.84 -5.11 4.03
N LEU A 90 5.09 -6.04 4.95
CA LEU A 90 5.23 -5.80 6.39
C LEU A 90 6.64 -6.20 6.86
N PRO A 91 7.67 -5.35 6.66
CA PRO A 91 9.07 -5.71 6.92
C PRO A 91 9.37 -5.92 8.41
N ALA A 92 10.43 -6.68 8.68
CA ALA A 92 10.95 -6.84 10.05
C ALA A 92 11.31 -5.50 10.67
N GLY A 93 11.06 -5.33 11.97
CA GLY A 93 11.35 -4.09 12.70
C GLY A 93 10.33 -2.96 12.49
N SER A 94 9.45 -3.03 11.48
CA SER A 94 8.38 -2.05 11.29
C SER A 94 7.16 -2.30 12.18
N GLN A 95 6.43 -1.23 12.48
CA GLN A 95 5.10 -1.31 13.12
C GLN A 95 3.96 -1.33 12.10
N ALA A 96 4.07 -0.58 10.99
CA ALA A 96 3.09 -0.49 9.91
C ALA A 96 1.60 -0.50 10.37
N PRO A 97 1.20 0.36 11.33
CA PRO A 97 -0.13 0.28 11.95
C PRO A 97 -1.27 0.51 10.95
N ILE A 98 -1.11 1.45 10.01
CA ILE A 98 -2.10 1.72 8.97
C ILE A 98 -2.24 0.51 8.04
N SER A 99 -1.13 -0.12 7.64
CA SER A 99 -1.17 -1.32 6.80
C SER A 99 -1.84 -2.52 7.46
N LEU A 100 -1.86 -2.60 8.80
CA LEU A 100 -2.64 -3.60 9.51
C LEU A 100 -4.16 -3.33 9.43
N LEU A 101 -4.58 -2.06 9.36
CA LEU A 101 -5.97 -1.69 9.10
C LEU A 101 -6.37 -2.05 7.68
N GLU A 102 -5.55 -1.68 6.70
CA GLU A 102 -5.75 -2.01 5.27
C GLU A 102 -5.84 -3.53 5.05
N LEU A 103 -4.93 -4.29 5.68
CA LEU A 103 -4.98 -5.76 5.67
C LEU A 103 -6.32 -6.25 6.23
N GLY A 104 -6.81 -5.68 7.33
CA GLY A 104 -8.09 -6.04 7.93
C GLY A 104 -9.29 -5.76 7.02
N LEU A 105 -9.28 -4.62 6.31
CA LEU A 105 -10.33 -4.23 5.36
C LEU A 105 -10.37 -5.15 4.14
N HIS A 106 -9.20 -5.55 3.63
CA HIS A 106 -9.07 -6.30 2.37
C HIS A 106 -8.66 -7.77 2.54
N ALA A 107 -8.71 -8.31 3.76
CA ALA A 107 -8.37 -9.72 4.03
C ALA A 107 -9.28 -10.70 3.26
N ARG A 108 -10.49 -10.27 2.90
CA ARG A 108 -11.45 -11.10 2.14
C ARG A 108 -11.42 -10.72 0.66
N GLY A 109 -11.71 -11.69 -0.20
CA GLY A 109 -11.86 -11.46 -1.64
C GLY A 109 -10.67 -11.89 -2.49
N GLY A 110 -9.63 -12.47 -1.90
CA GLY A 110 -8.57 -13.19 -2.63
C GLY A 110 -7.63 -12.32 -3.47
N ARG A 111 -7.66 -10.99 -3.30
CA ARG A 111 -6.79 -10.04 -4.03
C ARG A 111 -5.55 -9.60 -3.25
N LEU A 112 -5.43 -9.97 -1.98
CA LEU A 112 -4.38 -9.51 -1.08
C LEU A 112 -3.21 -10.51 -1.04
N LEU A 113 -2.02 -10.07 -1.46
CA LEU A 113 -0.76 -10.82 -1.35
C LEU A 113 0.08 -10.22 -0.22
N VAL A 114 0.28 -10.97 0.87
CA VAL A 114 0.97 -10.47 2.06
C VAL A 114 2.37 -11.05 2.20
N GLY A 115 3.38 -10.17 2.16
CA GLY A 115 4.75 -10.50 2.58
C GLY A 115 5.00 -10.04 4.02
N CYS A 116 5.28 -10.99 4.91
CA CYS A 116 5.48 -10.74 6.34
C CYS A 116 6.62 -11.62 6.89
N PRO A 117 7.90 -11.21 6.72
CA PRO A 117 9.06 -11.97 7.18
C PRO A 117 9.09 -12.16 8.71
N PRO A 118 9.83 -13.17 9.22
CA PRO A 118 10.21 -13.22 10.63
C PRO A 118 10.78 -11.87 11.10
N GLY A 119 10.41 -11.42 12.29
CA GLY A 119 10.82 -10.14 12.86
C GLY A 119 9.80 -9.01 12.74
N PHE A 120 8.68 -9.19 12.01
CA PHE A 120 7.55 -8.26 12.12
C PHE A 120 6.78 -8.50 13.44
N HIS A 121 6.57 -7.43 14.22
CA HIS A 121 6.12 -7.51 15.62
C HIS A 121 4.74 -8.17 15.81
N ARG A 122 3.88 -8.18 14.78
CA ARG A 122 2.54 -8.82 14.79
C ARG A 122 2.41 -9.97 13.79
N ARG A 123 3.53 -10.57 13.37
CA ARG A 123 3.55 -11.66 12.40
C ARG A 123 2.57 -12.78 12.71
N GLY A 124 2.43 -13.17 13.99
CA GLY A 124 1.48 -14.22 14.40
C GLY A 124 0.02 -13.87 14.04
N ASN A 125 -0.40 -12.63 14.30
CA ASN A 125 -1.75 -12.15 13.97
C ASN A 125 -1.95 -12.07 12.46
N VAL A 126 -0.97 -11.53 11.73
CA VAL A 126 -1.00 -11.47 10.26
C VAL A 126 -1.20 -12.88 9.67
N ARG A 127 -0.39 -13.85 10.11
CA ARG A 127 -0.51 -15.24 9.66
C ARG A 127 -1.87 -15.85 10.01
N ALA A 128 -2.43 -15.55 11.18
CA ALA A 128 -3.74 -16.04 11.57
C ALA A 128 -4.86 -15.49 10.67
N VAL A 129 -4.78 -14.20 10.28
CA VAL A 129 -5.74 -13.58 9.36
C VAL A 129 -5.61 -14.19 7.97
N CYS A 130 -4.41 -14.25 7.39
CA CYS A 130 -4.20 -14.89 6.06
C CYS A 130 -4.67 -16.35 6.07
N ALA A 131 -4.25 -17.16 7.06
CA ALA A 131 -4.66 -18.55 7.14
C ALA A 131 -6.18 -18.75 7.25
N ARG A 132 -6.90 -17.75 7.78
CA ARG A 132 -8.36 -17.81 7.93
C ARG A 132 -9.13 -17.29 6.72
N TYR A 133 -8.60 -16.29 6.01
CA TYR A 133 -9.35 -15.58 4.97
C TYR A 133 -8.82 -15.76 3.53
N GLY A 134 -7.69 -16.43 3.35
CA GLY A 134 -7.13 -16.82 2.04
C GLY A 134 -5.82 -16.11 1.71
#